data_AF-A0A437D2V4-F1
#
_entry.id   AF-A0A437D2V4-F1
#
_cell.length_a   1.000
_cell.length_b   1.000
_cell.length_c   1.000
_cell.angle_alpha   90.00
_cell.angle_beta   90.00
_cell.angle_gamma   90.00
#
_symmetry.space_group_name_H-M   'P 1'
#
loop_
_entity.id
_entity.type
_entity.pdbx_description
1 polymer ?
#
loop_
_entity_poly.entity_id
_entity_poly.type
_entity_poly.pdbx_seq_one_letter_code
_entity_poly.pdbx_strand_id
1 'polypeptide(L)'
;MKAAASSTRSLATNASCADSRSASAWAWPWTVSHYHCWLSRLGRSNVVLDETKRVAKRRLIEENRERRKREEMVRTLQMRPEPDGAEWELIRMVTEAHRHTNAQGSCWKQKRKFLPDDIGQGPMAPTADGDKVDLEAFSEFTKIMTPAITRVVDFAKKLPMFSGLPCEDQIILLKGCCMEIMSLRAAVRYDPESETLTLSGEMAVKREQLKNGGLGVVSDAIFDLGKSLAQFNLDDSEVALMQAVLLMSSDRSGLISVEKIEQCQEAYLLAFEHYINYRKHNIPHFWPKLLMKVTDLRMIGACHASRFLHMKVECPNELFPPLFLEVFEDQEV
;
A
#
# COMPACT_ATOMS: atom_id res chain seq x y z
N MET A 1 43.35 21.26 63.83
CA MET A 1 43.08 20.52 65.08
C MET A 1 42.62 19.11 64.72
N LYS A 2 43.26 18.10 65.33
CA LYS A 2 42.78 16.74 65.72
C LYS A 2 41.48 16.22 65.06
N ALA A 3 41.50 15.07 64.35
CA ALA A 3 41.35 13.69 64.87
C ALA A 3 40.00 13.47 65.60
N ALA A 4 39.25 12.36 65.51
CA ALA A 4 39.29 11.08 64.81
C ALA A 4 37.94 10.37 65.10
N ALA A 5 37.65 9.30 64.34
CA ALA A 5 37.02 8.03 64.77
C ALA A 5 35.68 8.08 65.56
N SER A 6 34.56 7.54 65.07
CA SER A 6 34.24 6.12 64.83
C SER A 6 33.08 5.73 65.74
N SER A 7 32.10 4.97 65.23
CA SER A 7 31.59 3.70 65.82
C SER A 7 30.16 3.45 65.30
N THR A 8 29.99 2.52 64.34
CA THR A 8 29.41 1.15 64.47
C THR A 8 27.89 1.08 64.25
N ARG A 9 27.45 0.41 63.16
CA ARG A 9 26.90 -0.98 63.07
C ARG A 9 25.58 -1.16 63.84
N SER A 10 24.49 -1.69 63.30
CA SER A 10 24.26 -2.98 62.61
C SER A 10 22.86 -2.91 61.97
N LEU A 11 22.56 -3.24 60.70
CA LEU A 11 22.51 -4.54 60.00
C LEU A 11 21.69 -5.67 60.68
N ALA A 12 20.89 -6.34 59.82
CA ALA A 12 20.21 -7.64 59.95
C ALA A 12 18.84 -7.63 60.68
N THR A 13 17.76 -8.32 60.25
CA THR A 13 17.56 -9.38 59.26
C THR A 13 16.07 -9.73 59.09
N ASN A 14 15.69 -10.10 57.87
CA ASN A 14 14.83 -11.22 57.43
C ASN A 14 13.43 -11.55 58.00
N ALA A 15 12.48 -11.58 57.06
CA ALA A 15 11.68 -12.75 56.61
C ALA A 15 10.54 -13.36 57.47
N SER A 16 9.34 -13.25 56.87
CA SER A 16 8.29 -14.26 56.65
C SER A 16 7.62 -15.06 57.78
N CYS A 17 6.29 -15.05 57.71
CA CYS A 17 5.37 -16.21 57.65
C CYS A 17 4.43 -16.46 58.85
N ALA A 18 3.16 -16.72 58.47
CA ALA A 18 2.12 -17.50 59.14
C ALA A 18 1.34 -16.93 60.35
N ASP A 19 0.12 -16.48 60.06
CA ASP A 19 -1.17 -17.06 60.51
C ASP A 19 -1.29 -17.63 61.94
N SER A 20 -2.21 -17.06 62.75
CA SER A 20 -3.34 -17.82 63.34
C SER A 20 -4.16 -17.02 64.37
N ARG A 21 -5.44 -16.84 64.03
CA ARG A 21 -6.67 -16.90 64.86
C ARG A 21 -6.59 -16.65 66.38
N SER A 22 -7.32 -15.63 66.85
CA SER A 22 -8.12 -15.74 68.09
C SER A 22 -9.52 -15.17 67.86
N ALA A 23 -10.52 -15.94 68.26
CA ALA A 23 -11.93 -15.66 68.10
C ALA A 23 -12.46 -14.92 69.33
N SER A 24 -13.22 -13.85 69.13
CA SER A 24 -14.08 -13.26 70.17
C SER A 24 -15.51 -13.17 69.64
N ALA A 25 -16.39 -13.75 70.46
CA ALA A 25 -17.76 -14.09 70.16
C ALA A 25 -18.68 -12.87 70.11
N TRP A 26 -19.41 -12.74 69.00
CA TRP A 26 -20.69 -12.02 68.97
C TRP A 26 -21.79 -13.07 68.82
N ALA A 27 -22.50 -13.31 69.91
CA ALA A 27 -23.62 -14.24 69.96
C ALA A 27 -24.80 -13.71 69.15
N TRP A 28 -25.19 -14.43 68.09
CA TRP A 28 -26.45 -14.22 67.38
C TRP A 28 -27.46 -15.29 67.83
N PRO A 29 -28.60 -14.93 68.44
CA PRO A 29 -29.58 -15.89 68.92
C PRO A 29 -30.56 -16.24 67.80
N TRP A 30 -30.12 -17.05 66.84
CA TRP A 30 -31.01 -17.63 65.83
C TRP A 30 -30.81 -19.15 65.87
N THR A 31 -31.84 -19.88 66.32
CA THR A 31 -31.84 -21.34 66.26
C THR A 31 -31.73 -21.78 64.79
N VAL A 32 -31.19 -22.98 64.53
CA VAL A 32 -31.01 -23.55 63.18
C VAL A 32 -32.31 -23.46 62.33
N SER A 33 -33.47 -23.53 62.98
CA SER A 33 -34.78 -23.37 62.34
C SER A 33 -35.01 -21.96 61.74
N HIS A 34 -34.47 -20.94 62.40
CA HIS A 34 -34.58 -19.54 62.00
C HIS A 34 -33.66 -19.22 60.79
N TYR A 35 -32.50 -19.86 60.69
CA TYR A 35 -31.65 -19.81 59.48
C TYR A 35 -32.28 -20.53 58.28
N HIS A 36 -32.90 -21.70 58.50
CA HIS A 36 -33.63 -22.42 57.46
C HIS A 36 -34.86 -21.64 56.96
N CYS A 37 -35.59 -20.95 57.85
CA CYS A 37 -36.71 -20.10 57.47
C CYS A 37 -36.26 -18.86 56.67
N TRP A 38 -35.12 -18.25 57.02
CA TRP A 38 -34.54 -17.13 56.28
C TRP A 38 -34.04 -17.54 54.89
N LEU A 39 -33.35 -18.69 54.77
CA LEU A 39 -32.96 -19.29 53.49
C LEU A 39 -34.15 -19.75 52.63
N SER A 40 -35.30 -20.04 53.25
CA SER A 40 -36.54 -20.41 52.55
C SER A 40 -37.36 -19.19 52.10
N ARG A 41 -37.23 -18.05 52.80
CA ARG A 41 -37.88 -16.77 52.46
C ARG A 41 -37.10 -15.92 51.46
N LEU A 42 -35.78 -16.07 51.40
CA LEU A 42 -35.00 -15.68 50.22
C LEU A 42 -35.25 -16.75 49.17
N GLY A 43 -36.36 -16.62 48.45
CA GLY A 43 -36.65 -17.45 47.29
C GLY A 43 -35.38 -17.60 46.48
N ARG A 44 -34.96 -18.85 46.21
CA ARG A 44 -33.96 -19.11 45.18
C ARG A 44 -34.53 -18.55 43.88
N SER A 45 -34.20 -17.30 43.59
CA SER A 45 -34.22 -16.79 42.23
C SER A 45 -33.48 -17.83 41.43
N ASN A 46 -34.18 -18.51 40.53
CA ASN A 46 -33.64 -19.64 39.79
C ASN A 46 -32.44 -19.11 38.98
N VAL A 47 -31.22 -19.26 39.52
CA VAL A 47 -29.98 -18.72 38.94
C VAL A 47 -29.64 -19.45 37.63
N VAL A 48 -30.29 -20.59 37.40
CA VAL A 48 -30.24 -21.32 36.15
C VAL A 48 -31.21 -20.67 35.17
N LEU A 49 -30.65 -19.89 34.24
CA LEU A 49 -31.39 -19.38 33.07
C LEU A 49 -32.04 -20.57 32.35
N ASP A 50 -33.34 -20.48 32.07
CA ASP A 50 -34.00 -21.36 31.11
C ASP A 50 -33.40 -21.15 29.71
N GLU A 51 -33.64 -22.10 28.80
CA GLU A 51 -33.00 -22.10 27.48
C GLU A 51 -33.30 -20.82 26.69
N THR A 52 -34.54 -20.30 26.80
CA THR A 52 -34.97 -19.05 26.19
C THR A 52 -34.16 -17.86 26.71
N LYS A 53 -33.95 -17.76 28.03
CA LYS A 53 -33.14 -16.71 28.65
C LYS A 53 -31.64 -16.86 28.34
N ARG A 54 -31.12 -18.07 28.16
CA ARG A 54 -29.72 -18.29 27.72
C ARG A 54 -29.52 -17.80 26.29
N VAL A 55 -30.44 -18.13 25.38
CA VAL A 55 -30.39 -17.67 23.98
C VAL A 55 -30.51 -16.15 23.91
N ALA A 56 -31.44 -15.54 24.66
CA ALA A 56 -31.57 -14.09 24.74
C ALA A 56 -30.29 -13.42 25.27
N LYS A 57 -29.68 -13.97 26.33
CA LYS A 57 -28.40 -13.49 26.87
C LYS A 57 -27.27 -13.61 25.85
N ARG A 58 -27.17 -14.71 25.09
CA ARG A 58 -26.16 -14.88 24.03
C ARG A 58 -26.34 -13.84 22.93
N ARG A 59 -27.56 -13.59 22.47
CA ARG A 59 -27.86 -12.53 21.49
C ARG A 59 -27.45 -11.15 22.00
N LEU A 60 -27.80 -10.83 23.24
CA LEU A 60 -27.46 -9.54 23.85
C LEU A 60 -25.94 -9.36 24.05
N ILE A 61 -25.20 -10.44 24.32
CA ILE A 61 -23.73 -10.42 24.37
C ILE A 61 -23.15 -10.14 22.98
N GLU A 62 -23.67 -10.79 21.95
CA GLU A 62 -23.21 -10.59 20.57
C GLU A 62 -23.51 -9.17 20.07
N GLU A 63 -24.73 -8.67 20.28
CA GLU A 63 -25.10 -7.29 19.96
C GLU A 63 -24.23 -6.26 20.69
N ASN A 64 -23.93 -6.48 21.98
CA ASN A 64 -23.03 -5.61 22.72
C ASN A 64 -21.58 -5.69 22.23
N ARG A 65 -21.10 -6.86 21.79
CA ARG A 65 -19.77 -6.99 21.16
C ARG A 65 -19.72 -6.22 19.86
N GLU A 66 -20.71 -6.38 19.00
CA GLU A 66 -20.80 -5.66 17.73
C GLU A 66 -20.93 -4.15 17.94
N ARG A 67 -21.72 -3.72 18.93
CA ARG A 67 -21.83 -2.30 19.31
C ARG A 67 -20.49 -1.74 19.77
N ARG A 68 -19.78 -2.44 20.67
CA ARG A 68 -18.44 -2.01 21.14
C ARG A 68 -17.43 -1.93 20.00
N LYS A 69 -17.41 -2.92 19.09
CA LYS A 69 -16.54 -2.88 17.90
C LYS A 69 -16.84 -1.66 17.02
N ARG A 70 -18.12 -1.33 16.81
CA ARG A 70 -18.51 -0.12 16.06
C ARG A 70 -18.10 1.16 16.78
N GLU A 71 -18.35 1.26 18.09
CA GLU A 71 -17.97 2.42 18.91
C GLU A 71 -16.45 2.62 18.91
N GLU A 72 -15.67 1.54 19.04
CA GLU A 72 -14.21 1.57 18.99
C GLU A 72 -13.71 1.96 17.60
N MET A 73 -14.28 1.39 16.53
CA MET A 73 -13.97 1.77 15.14
C MET A 73 -14.25 3.25 14.88
N VAL A 74 -15.39 3.79 15.33
CA VAL A 74 -15.73 5.21 15.21
C VAL A 74 -14.73 6.08 15.97
N ARG A 75 -14.35 5.68 17.18
CA ARG A 75 -13.36 6.40 17.99
C ARG A 75 -11.98 6.39 17.35
N THR A 76 -11.55 5.26 16.78
CA THR A 76 -10.28 5.17 16.03
C THR A 76 -10.32 6.06 14.79
N LEU A 77 -11.43 6.08 14.04
CA LEU A 77 -11.59 6.94 12.86
C LEU A 77 -11.58 8.43 13.21
N GLN A 78 -12.19 8.82 14.33
CA GLN A 78 -12.16 10.21 14.83
C GLN A 78 -10.76 10.68 15.27
N MET A 79 -9.82 9.75 15.48
CA MET A 79 -8.48 10.04 15.98
C MET A 79 -7.38 9.97 14.93
N ARG A 80 -7.73 9.65 13.69
CA ARG A 80 -6.72 9.62 12.62
C ARG A 80 -6.40 11.04 12.15
N PRO A 81 -5.13 11.43 12.04
CA PRO A 81 -4.77 12.74 11.52
C PRO A 81 -5.23 12.90 10.06
N GLU A 82 -5.77 14.06 9.75
CA GLU A 82 -6.09 14.54 8.39
C GLU A 82 -5.02 15.55 7.94
N PRO A 83 -4.90 15.87 6.63
CA PRO A 83 -3.80 16.68 6.15
C PRO A 83 -3.84 18.11 6.72
N ASP A 84 -2.68 18.63 7.12
CA ASP A 84 -2.52 20.02 7.52
C ASP A 84 -2.43 20.96 6.29
N GLY A 85 -2.31 22.26 6.53
CA GLY A 85 -2.27 23.25 5.43
C GLY A 85 -1.09 23.10 4.47
N ALA A 86 0.08 22.67 4.96
CA ALA A 86 1.26 22.46 4.14
C ALA A 86 1.13 21.16 3.33
N GLU A 87 0.60 20.11 3.96
CA GLU A 87 0.30 18.84 3.30
C GLU A 87 -0.77 19.01 2.21
N TRP A 88 -1.81 19.80 2.45
CA TRP A 88 -2.82 20.11 1.43
C TRP A 88 -2.23 20.78 0.19
N GLU A 89 -1.29 21.71 0.38
CA GLU A 89 -0.61 22.37 -0.73
C GLU A 89 0.29 21.39 -1.50
N LEU A 90 1.00 20.51 -0.78
CA LEU A 90 1.79 19.44 -1.38
C LEU A 90 0.92 18.48 -2.21
N ILE A 91 -0.21 18.04 -1.64
CA ILE A 91 -1.20 17.17 -2.29
C ILE A 91 -1.78 17.84 -3.54
N ARG A 92 -2.16 19.12 -3.46
CA ARG A 92 -2.68 19.89 -4.60
C ARG A 92 -1.65 19.92 -5.73
N MET A 93 -0.41 20.24 -5.42
CA MET A 93 0.68 20.37 -6.39
C MET A 93 0.97 19.05 -7.10
N VAL A 94 1.12 17.94 -6.35
CA VAL A 94 1.39 16.63 -6.97
C VAL A 94 0.20 16.14 -7.80
N THR A 95 -1.03 16.42 -7.35
CA THR A 95 -2.26 16.08 -8.08
C THR A 95 -2.34 16.83 -9.41
N GLU A 96 -2.05 18.14 -9.42
CA GLU A 96 -2.02 18.93 -10.64
C GLU A 96 -0.90 18.49 -11.59
N ALA A 97 0.29 18.16 -11.05
CA ALA A 97 1.38 17.61 -11.83
C ALA A 97 0.97 16.30 -12.53
N HIS A 98 0.28 15.41 -11.81
CA HIS A 98 -0.25 14.18 -12.38
C HIS A 98 -1.29 14.46 -13.46
N ARG A 99 -2.33 15.27 -13.17
CA ARG A 99 -3.41 15.57 -14.11
C ARG A 99 -2.91 16.16 -15.42
N HIS A 100 -1.96 17.09 -15.37
CA HIS A 100 -1.39 17.74 -16.55
C HIS A 100 -0.54 16.79 -17.41
N THR A 101 -0.05 15.69 -16.83
CA THR A 101 0.85 14.74 -17.50
C THR A 101 0.22 13.37 -17.71
N ASN A 102 -1.05 13.18 -17.29
CA ASN A 102 -1.78 11.95 -17.49
C ASN A 102 -2.59 12.02 -18.80
N ALA A 103 -2.12 11.33 -19.84
CA ALA A 103 -2.70 11.40 -21.18
C ALA A 103 -4.19 11.06 -21.19
N GLN A 104 -5.02 11.90 -21.82
CA GLN A 104 -6.47 11.74 -21.96
C GLN A 104 -7.31 11.85 -20.66
N GLY A 105 -6.71 12.08 -19.47
CA GLY A 105 -7.47 12.34 -18.23
C GLY A 105 -8.63 11.36 -18.00
N SER A 106 -9.84 11.89 -17.72
CA SER A 106 -11.06 11.12 -17.49
C SER A 106 -11.72 10.56 -18.77
N CYS A 107 -11.32 11.01 -19.96
CA CYS A 107 -11.93 10.59 -21.24
C CYS A 107 -11.19 9.43 -21.92
N TRP A 108 -10.29 8.75 -21.20
CA TRP A 108 -9.49 7.65 -21.75
C TRP A 108 -10.36 6.49 -22.25
N LYS A 109 -11.48 6.16 -21.59
CA LYS A 109 -12.37 5.06 -22.02
C LYS A 109 -12.99 5.30 -23.39
N GLN A 110 -13.33 6.56 -23.73
CA GLN A 110 -13.95 6.91 -25.01
C GLN A 110 -12.93 7.07 -26.13
N LYS A 111 -11.67 7.39 -25.79
CA LYS A 111 -10.61 7.66 -26.76
C LYS A 111 -9.74 6.45 -27.08
N ARG A 112 -9.71 5.44 -26.21
CA ARG A 112 -8.92 4.23 -26.43
C ARG A 112 -9.41 3.47 -27.67
N LYS A 113 -8.47 2.89 -28.39
CA LYS A 113 -8.68 1.93 -29.48
C LYS A 113 -8.10 0.59 -29.06
N PHE A 114 -8.83 -0.48 -29.35
CA PHE A 114 -8.33 -1.83 -29.09
C PHE A 114 -7.21 -2.16 -30.09
N LEU A 115 -6.11 -2.71 -29.58
CA LEU A 115 -5.10 -3.31 -30.43
C LEU A 115 -5.75 -4.49 -31.19
N PRO A 116 -5.62 -4.56 -32.52
CA PRO A 116 -6.21 -5.62 -33.33
C PRO A 116 -5.92 -7.02 -32.77
N ASP A 117 -6.93 -7.89 -32.79
CA ASP A 117 -6.86 -9.21 -32.15
C ASP A 117 -5.83 -10.13 -32.82
N ASP A 118 -5.48 -9.91 -34.08
CA ASP A 118 -4.45 -10.64 -34.83
C ASP A 118 -3.02 -10.32 -34.39
N ILE A 119 -2.80 -9.19 -33.70
CA ILE A 119 -1.49 -8.79 -33.16
C ILE A 119 -1.30 -9.36 -31.75
N GLY A 120 -0.14 -9.96 -31.47
CA GLY A 120 0.20 -10.45 -30.13
C GLY A 120 -0.45 -11.79 -29.78
N GLN A 121 -0.98 -12.52 -30.77
CA GLN A 121 -1.34 -13.93 -30.61
C GLN A 121 -0.04 -14.73 -30.67
N GLY A 122 0.45 -15.19 -29.52
CA GLY A 122 1.66 -16.02 -29.46
C GLY A 122 1.61 -17.20 -30.45
N PRO A 123 2.75 -17.86 -30.72
CA PRO A 123 2.82 -18.89 -31.76
C PRO A 123 1.76 -19.98 -31.55
N MET A 124 0.99 -20.31 -32.60
CA MET A 124 -0.08 -21.33 -32.58
C MET A 124 0.40 -22.73 -32.16
N ALA A 125 1.71 -22.97 -32.13
CA ALA A 125 2.33 -24.22 -31.70
C ALA A 125 3.47 -23.92 -30.71
N PRO A 126 3.67 -24.75 -29.67
CA PRO A 126 4.81 -24.64 -28.79
C PRO A 126 6.08 -24.93 -29.59
N THR A 127 6.81 -23.88 -29.96
CA THR A 127 8.13 -24.01 -30.56
C THR A 127 9.16 -24.35 -29.48
N ALA A 128 10.21 -25.09 -29.84
CA ALA A 128 11.29 -25.45 -28.91
C ALA A 128 12.03 -24.23 -28.33
N ASP A 129 11.91 -23.06 -28.97
CA ASP A 129 12.27 -21.76 -28.41
C ASP A 129 11.06 -21.20 -27.63
N GLY A 130 11.14 -21.19 -26.31
CA GLY A 130 10.18 -20.54 -25.43
C GLY A 130 10.16 -19.01 -25.62
N ASP A 131 8.99 -18.41 -25.38
CA ASP A 131 8.76 -16.96 -25.22
C ASP A 131 9.42 -16.02 -26.24
N LYS A 132 9.33 -16.33 -27.54
CA LYS A 132 9.71 -15.35 -28.58
C LYS A 132 8.79 -14.13 -28.56
N VAL A 133 9.39 -12.95 -28.64
CA VAL A 133 8.67 -11.67 -28.77
C VAL A 133 7.96 -11.61 -30.11
N ASP A 134 6.68 -11.29 -30.08
CA ASP A 134 5.94 -10.86 -31.26
C ASP A 134 6.44 -9.47 -31.67
N LEU A 135 7.17 -9.41 -32.79
CA LEU A 135 7.81 -8.19 -33.27
C LEU A 135 6.80 -7.13 -33.76
N GLU A 136 5.62 -7.55 -34.22
CA GLU A 136 4.57 -6.62 -34.64
C GLU A 136 3.95 -5.95 -33.41
N ALA A 137 3.59 -6.75 -32.40
CA ALA A 137 3.12 -6.23 -31.12
C ALA A 137 4.16 -5.33 -30.43
N PHE A 138 5.43 -5.77 -30.43
CA PHE A 138 6.53 -4.97 -29.89
C PHE A 138 6.68 -3.63 -30.62
N SER A 139 6.59 -3.62 -31.95
CA SER A 139 6.64 -2.39 -32.76
C SER A 139 5.50 -1.43 -32.43
N GLU A 140 4.28 -1.92 -32.21
CA GLU A 140 3.16 -1.08 -31.79
C GLU A 140 3.39 -0.46 -30.40
N PHE A 141 3.97 -1.22 -29.46
CA PHE A 141 4.27 -0.72 -28.12
C PHE A 141 5.39 0.32 -28.12
N THR A 142 6.46 0.13 -28.90
CA THR A 142 7.58 1.07 -28.94
C THR A 142 7.18 2.43 -29.50
N LYS A 143 6.21 2.49 -30.42
CA LYS A 143 5.64 3.76 -30.94
C LYS A 143 5.05 4.66 -29.85
N ILE A 144 4.48 4.07 -28.80
CA ILE A 144 3.82 4.80 -27.71
C ILE A 144 4.67 4.95 -26.45
N MET A 145 5.86 4.33 -26.39
CA MET A 145 6.77 4.37 -25.24
C MET A 145 7.39 5.74 -25.03
N THR A 146 7.96 6.37 -26.06
CA THR A 146 8.63 7.67 -25.93
C THR A 146 7.71 8.73 -25.32
N PRO A 147 6.46 8.94 -25.81
CA PRO A 147 5.54 9.87 -25.17
C PRO A 147 5.16 9.49 -23.73
N ALA A 148 5.11 8.18 -23.40
CA ALA A 148 4.82 7.72 -22.05
C ALA A 148 5.95 8.09 -21.08
N ILE A 149 7.21 7.83 -21.46
CA ILE A 149 8.40 8.20 -20.70
C ILE A 149 8.48 9.71 -20.51
N THR A 150 8.31 10.49 -21.58
CA THR A 150 8.33 11.96 -21.51
C THR A 150 7.32 12.48 -20.49
N ARG A 151 6.11 11.91 -20.43
CA ARG A 151 5.10 12.30 -19.44
C ARG A 151 5.47 11.95 -18.00
N VAL A 152 6.31 10.93 -17.76
CA VAL A 152 6.87 10.66 -16.43
C VAL A 152 7.91 11.72 -16.06
N VAL A 153 8.78 12.07 -17.01
CA VAL A 153 9.76 13.15 -16.83
C VAL A 153 9.06 14.48 -16.55
N ASP A 154 8.03 14.82 -17.33
CA ASP A 154 7.24 16.04 -17.15
C ASP A 154 6.51 16.06 -15.80
N PHE A 155 6.07 14.90 -15.30
CA PHE A 155 5.48 14.79 -13.97
C PHE A 155 6.51 15.16 -12.90
N ALA A 156 7.68 14.51 -12.94
CA ALA A 156 8.75 14.73 -11.96
C ALA A 156 9.22 16.19 -11.96
N LYS A 157 9.42 16.79 -13.14
CA LYS A 157 9.85 18.19 -13.31
C LYS A 157 8.84 19.23 -12.81
N LYS A 158 7.60 18.84 -12.54
CA LYS A 158 6.59 19.72 -11.94
C LYS A 158 6.63 19.71 -10.41
N LEU A 159 7.44 18.86 -9.79
CA LEU A 159 7.59 18.75 -8.34
C LEU A 159 8.83 19.53 -7.87
N PRO A 160 8.69 20.62 -7.10
CA PRO A 160 9.82 21.44 -6.64
C PRO A 160 10.86 20.64 -5.84
N MET A 161 10.41 19.67 -5.04
CA MET A 161 11.29 18.78 -4.29
C MET A 161 12.22 17.96 -5.20
N PHE A 162 11.76 17.60 -6.41
CA PHE A 162 12.56 16.88 -7.41
C PHE A 162 13.44 17.85 -8.20
N SER A 163 12.85 18.95 -8.71
CA SER A 163 13.58 19.94 -9.50
C SER A 163 14.70 20.65 -8.74
N GLY A 164 14.65 20.64 -7.40
CA GLY A 164 15.70 21.15 -6.54
C GLY A 164 16.84 20.15 -6.22
N LEU A 165 16.85 18.96 -6.83
CA LEU A 165 17.94 17.98 -6.73
C LEU A 165 19.01 18.21 -7.81
N PRO A 166 20.25 17.72 -7.61
CA PRO A 166 21.25 17.65 -8.66
C PRO A 166 20.73 16.94 -9.92
N CYS A 167 21.20 17.33 -11.11
CA CYS A 167 20.76 16.72 -12.37
C CYS A 167 21.05 15.22 -12.41
N GLU A 168 22.19 14.80 -11.83
CA GLU A 168 22.61 13.42 -11.72
C GLU A 168 21.60 12.60 -10.91
N ASP A 169 21.20 13.11 -9.73
CA ASP A 169 20.16 12.48 -8.90
C ASP A 169 18.82 12.42 -9.64
N GLN A 170 18.43 13.48 -10.35
CA GLN A 170 17.20 13.51 -11.13
C GLN A 170 17.17 12.40 -12.20
N ILE A 171 18.29 12.17 -12.90
CA ILE A 171 18.40 11.11 -13.90
C ILE A 171 18.28 9.73 -13.24
N ILE A 172 19.01 9.49 -12.15
CA ILE A 172 19.00 8.21 -11.43
C ILE A 172 17.58 7.87 -10.95
N LEU A 173 16.89 8.82 -10.33
CA LEU A 173 15.52 8.63 -9.85
C LEU A 173 14.54 8.35 -11.00
N LEU A 174 14.65 9.09 -12.11
CA LEU A 174 13.82 8.88 -13.30
C LEU A 174 14.02 7.49 -13.90
N LYS A 175 15.28 7.05 -14.07
CA LYS A 175 15.58 5.69 -14.55
C LYS A 175 14.99 4.63 -13.62
N GLY A 176 15.14 4.82 -12.30
CA GLY A 176 14.67 3.88 -11.30
C GLY A 176 13.15 3.71 -11.25
N CYS A 177 12.39 4.79 -11.38
CA CYS A 177 10.92 4.76 -11.18
C CYS A 177 10.10 4.71 -12.47
N CYS A 178 10.70 4.90 -13.66
CA CYS A 178 9.95 5.12 -14.90
C CYS A 178 8.96 3.97 -15.19
N MET A 179 9.43 2.72 -15.15
CA MET A 179 8.57 1.56 -15.39
C MET A 179 7.50 1.39 -14.30
N GLU A 180 7.84 1.67 -13.05
CA GLU A 180 6.92 1.57 -11.91
C GLU A 180 5.74 2.55 -12.11
N ILE A 181 6.03 3.80 -12.46
CA ILE A 181 5.01 4.83 -12.70
C ILE A 181 4.18 4.51 -13.95
N MET A 182 4.81 4.07 -15.05
CA MET A 182 4.07 3.68 -16.26
C MET A 182 3.14 2.49 -16.01
N SER A 183 3.61 1.50 -15.24
CA SER A 183 2.82 0.33 -14.85
C SER A 183 1.63 0.71 -13.97
N LEU A 184 1.83 1.61 -13.00
CA LEU A 184 0.75 2.16 -12.18
C LEU A 184 -0.29 2.88 -13.06
N ARG A 185 0.15 3.75 -13.97
CA ARG A 185 -0.74 4.49 -14.89
C ARG A 185 -1.54 3.56 -15.81
N ALA A 186 -0.96 2.44 -16.23
CA ALA A 186 -1.67 1.41 -16.98
C ALA A 186 -2.67 0.64 -16.08
N ALA A 187 -2.23 0.22 -14.89
CA ALA A 187 -3.02 -0.57 -13.95
C ALA A 187 -4.29 0.15 -13.48
N VAL A 188 -4.22 1.45 -13.18
CA VAL A 188 -5.42 2.25 -12.82
C VAL A 188 -6.38 2.48 -13.99
N ARG A 189 -5.98 2.09 -15.21
CA ARG A 189 -6.81 2.07 -16.43
C ARG A 189 -7.16 0.66 -16.87
N TYR A 190 -7.11 -0.29 -15.95
CA TYR A 190 -7.71 -1.59 -16.14
C TYR A 190 -9.23 -1.45 -16.27
N ASP A 191 -9.78 -2.09 -17.30
CA ASP A 191 -11.21 -2.14 -17.52
C ASP A 191 -11.73 -3.57 -17.35
N PRO A 192 -12.54 -3.86 -16.31
CA PRO A 192 -13.06 -5.19 -16.05
C PRO A 192 -13.99 -5.73 -17.16
N GLU A 193 -14.67 -4.86 -17.89
CA GLU A 193 -15.63 -5.27 -18.93
C GLU A 193 -14.93 -5.87 -20.16
N SER A 194 -13.85 -5.24 -20.63
CA SER A 194 -13.06 -5.73 -21.76
C SER A 194 -11.83 -6.53 -21.36
N GLU A 195 -11.54 -6.63 -20.06
CA GLU A 195 -10.32 -7.22 -19.49
C GLU A 195 -9.02 -6.69 -20.12
N THR A 196 -8.96 -5.37 -20.37
CA THR A 196 -7.80 -4.73 -20.99
C THR A 196 -7.16 -3.68 -20.10
N LEU A 197 -5.85 -3.46 -20.27
CA LEU A 197 -5.17 -2.24 -19.81
C LEU A 197 -5.19 -1.19 -20.93
N THR A 198 -5.19 0.10 -20.59
CA THR A 198 -5.04 1.17 -21.58
C THR A 198 -3.69 1.87 -21.46
N LEU A 199 -2.81 1.62 -22.42
CA LEU A 199 -1.48 2.20 -22.54
C LEU A 199 -1.56 3.59 -23.17
N SER A 200 -0.75 4.54 -22.66
CA SER A 200 -0.69 5.93 -23.14
C SER A 200 -2.05 6.67 -23.24
N GLY A 201 -3.11 6.13 -22.65
CA GLY A 201 -4.48 6.67 -22.73
C GLY A 201 -5.19 6.41 -24.06
N GLU A 202 -4.60 5.66 -24.98
CA GLU A 202 -5.11 5.50 -26.35
C GLU A 202 -5.11 4.06 -26.89
N MET A 203 -4.29 3.16 -26.34
CA MET A 203 -4.19 1.78 -26.83
C MET A 203 -4.65 0.80 -25.76
N ALA A 204 -5.80 0.16 -25.98
CA ALA A 204 -6.32 -0.89 -25.12
C ALA A 204 -5.76 -2.25 -25.54
N VAL A 205 -5.11 -2.94 -24.61
CA VAL A 205 -4.39 -4.20 -24.87
C VAL A 205 -4.91 -5.31 -23.96
N LYS A 206 -5.00 -6.52 -24.50
CA LYS A 206 -5.26 -7.75 -23.73
C LYS A 206 -3.97 -8.28 -23.10
N ARG A 207 -4.13 -9.15 -22.10
CA ARG A 207 -3.01 -9.76 -21.35
C ARG A 207 -1.98 -10.43 -22.26
N GLU A 208 -2.45 -11.29 -23.16
CA GLU A 208 -1.59 -12.02 -24.09
C GLU A 208 -0.85 -11.10 -25.06
N GLN A 209 -1.50 -10.04 -25.55
CA GLN A 209 -0.87 -9.09 -26.47
C GLN A 209 0.32 -8.39 -25.79
N LEU A 210 0.13 -7.92 -24.56
CA LEU A 210 1.17 -7.25 -23.80
C LEU A 210 2.29 -8.22 -23.37
N LYS A 211 1.93 -9.46 -23.06
CA LYS A 211 2.87 -10.53 -22.70
C LYS A 211 3.77 -10.91 -23.88
N ASN A 212 3.17 -11.25 -25.01
CA ASN A 212 3.85 -11.72 -26.21
C ASN A 212 4.59 -10.59 -26.92
N GLY A 213 4.09 -9.35 -26.86
CA GLY A 213 4.78 -8.18 -27.43
C GLY A 213 5.95 -7.65 -26.60
N GLY A 214 6.49 -8.41 -25.64
CA GLY A 214 7.77 -8.10 -25.01
C GLY A 214 7.79 -8.23 -23.50
N LEU A 215 6.70 -7.93 -22.78
CA LEU A 215 6.76 -7.87 -21.31
C LEU A 215 6.79 -9.24 -20.62
N GLY A 216 6.43 -10.33 -21.30
CA GLY A 216 6.41 -11.67 -20.70
C GLY A 216 5.58 -11.69 -19.40
N VAL A 217 6.12 -12.32 -18.36
CA VAL A 217 5.48 -12.41 -17.03
C VAL A 217 5.23 -11.05 -16.35
N VAL A 218 5.91 -9.98 -16.79
CA VAL A 218 5.66 -8.63 -16.26
C VAL A 218 4.26 -8.15 -16.67
N SER A 219 3.76 -8.55 -17.85
CA SER A 219 2.37 -8.32 -18.25
C SER A 219 1.41 -8.87 -17.19
N ASP A 220 1.63 -10.11 -16.75
CA ASP A 220 0.75 -10.77 -15.80
C ASP A 220 0.66 -9.99 -14.48
N ALA A 221 1.80 -9.54 -13.96
CA ALA A 221 1.87 -8.73 -12.75
C ALA A 221 1.12 -7.39 -12.87
N ILE A 222 1.23 -6.68 -13.99
CA ILE A 222 0.54 -5.40 -14.19
C ILE A 222 -0.97 -5.61 -14.28
N PHE A 223 -1.43 -6.64 -14.99
CA PHE A 223 -2.86 -6.95 -15.07
C PHE A 223 -3.44 -7.37 -13.71
N ASP A 224 -2.71 -8.15 -12.93
CA ASP A 224 -3.16 -8.58 -11.59
C ASP A 224 -3.19 -7.40 -10.62
N LEU A 225 -2.22 -6.48 -10.73
CA LEU A 225 -2.25 -5.20 -10.03
C LEU A 225 -3.48 -4.37 -10.45
N GLY A 226 -3.76 -4.24 -11.75
CA GLY A 226 -4.92 -3.49 -12.26
C GLY A 226 -6.26 -4.06 -11.78
N LYS A 227 -6.42 -5.39 -11.84
CA LYS A 227 -7.57 -6.10 -11.27
C LYS A 227 -7.74 -5.81 -9.79
N SER A 228 -6.64 -5.81 -9.03
CA SER A 228 -6.67 -5.49 -7.59
C SER A 228 -7.00 -4.02 -7.33
N LEU A 229 -6.40 -3.08 -8.06
CA LEU A 229 -6.57 -1.63 -7.87
C LEU A 229 -7.95 -1.13 -8.28
N ALA A 230 -8.64 -1.81 -9.21
CA ALA A 230 -10.02 -1.49 -9.57
C ALA A 230 -10.98 -1.53 -8.35
N GLN A 231 -10.64 -2.27 -7.30
CA GLN A 231 -11.43 -2.34 -6.07
C GLN A 231 -11.11 -1.20 -5.09
N PHE A 232 -9.97 -0.51 -5.26
CA PHE A 232 -9.51 0.54 -4.35
C PHE A 232 -10.16 1.90 -4.60
N ASN A 233 -10.76 2.11 -5.79
CA ASN A 233 -11.36 3.38 -6.19
C ASN A 233 -10.44 4.59 -5.96
N LEU A 234 -9.19 4.45 -6.43
CA LEU A 234 -8.18 5.49 -6.31
C LEU A 234 -8.60 6.74 -7.09
N ASP A 235 -8.44 7.92 -6.47
CA ASP A 235 -8.54 9.19 -7.19
C ASP A 235 -7.19 9.67 -7.73
N ASP A 236 -7.21 10.80 -8.46
CA ASP A 236 -6.00 11.38 -9.03
C ASP A 236 -4.95 11.74 -7.97
N SER A 237 -5.37 12.13 -6.77
CA SER A 237 -4.46 12.53 -5.69
C SER A 237 -3.74 11.31 -5.11
N GLU A 238 -4.46 10.21 -4.90
CA GLU A 238 -3.88 8.95 -4.42
C GLU A 238 -2.89 8.37 -5.45
N VAL A 239 -3.24 8.39 -6.73
CA VAL A 239 -2.33 7.96 -7.81
C VAL A 239 -1.12 8.91 -7.92
N ALA A 240 -1.31 10.22 -7.75
CA ALA A 240 -0.23 11.20 -7.76
C ALA A 240 0.76 11.00 -6.61
N LEU A 241 0.26 10.77 -5.40
CA LEU A 241 1.07 10.51 -4.21
C LEU A 241 1.84 9.19 -4.33
N MET A 242 1.22 8.12 -4.86
CA MET A 242 1.94 6.88 -5.18
C MET A 242 3.12 7.12 -6.14
N GLN A 243 2.91 7.92 -7.20
CA GLN A 243 3.99 8.27 -8.14
C GLN A 243 5.11 9.06 -7.47
N ALA A 244 4.79 10.00 -6.58
CA ALA A 244 5.80 10.78 -5.85
C ALA A 244 6.61 9.91 -4.88
N VAL A 245 5.97 8.95 -4.19
CA VAL A 245 6.65 7.99 -3.32
C VAL A 245 7.59 7.08 -4.12
N LEU A 246 7.18 6.60 -5.29
CA LEU A 246 8.02 5.80 -6.20
C LEU A 246 9.20 6.62 -6.76
N LEU A 247 8.96 7.89 -7.10
CA LEU A 247 9.98 8.80 -7.62
C LEU A 247 11.05 9.14 -6.58
N MET A 248 10.66 9.43 -5.34
CA MET A 248 11.57 9.85 -4.27
C MET A 248 12.22 8.65 -3.56
N SER A 249 12.76 7.70 -4.31
CA SER A 249 13.33 6.47 -3.75
C SER A 249 14.83 6.63 -3.50
N SER A 250 15.24 6.70 -2.22
CA SER A 250 16.64 6.89 -1.82
C SER A 250 17.51 5.63 -1.91
N ASP A 251 16.90 4.48 -2.25
CA ASP A 251 17.54 3.16 -2.37
C ASP A 251 18.24 2.91 -3.72
N ARG A 252 18.36 3.93 -4.57
CA ARG A 252 19.04 3.83 -5.88
C ARG A 252 20.55 4.06 -5.74
N SER A 253 21.34 3.27 -6.46
CA SER A 253 22.80 3.42 -6.48
C SER A 253 23.24 4.72 -7.15
N GLY A 254 24.33 5.31 -6.67
CA GLY A 254 24.93 6.52 -7.25
C GLY A 254 24.29 7.85 -6.83
N LEU A 255 23.27 7.84 -5.97
CA LEU A 255 22.65 9.06 -5.46
C LEU A 255 23.60 9.87 -4.57
N ILE A 256 23.62 11.18 -4.79
CA ILE A 256 24.41 12.16 -4.03
C ILE A 256 23.60 12.64 -2.83
N SER A 257 22.33 13.02 -3.03
CA SER A 257 21.49 13.69 -2.03
C SER A 257 20.56 12.74 -1.27
N VAL A 258 21.06 11.56 -0.86
CA VAL A 258 20.27 10.46 -0.27
C VAL A 258 19.36 10.94 0.87
N GLU A 259 19.92 11.66 1.85
CA GLU A 259 19.16 12.15 3.02
C GLU A 259 18.03 13.11 2.63
N LYS A 260 18.29 14.02 1.67
CA LYS A 260 17.28 14.97 1.18
C LYS A 260 16.15 14.25 0.45
N ILE A 261 16.47 13.22 -0.32
CA ILE A 261 15.49 12.41 -1.06
C ILE A 261 14.62 11.63 -0.07
N GLU A 262 15.21 11.04 0.97
CA GLU A 262 14.48 10.33 2.03
C GLU A 262 13.52 11.27 2.77
N GLN A 263 13.98 12.46 3.19
CA GLN A 263 13.11 13.49 3.80
C GLN A 263 11.95 13.90 2.89
N CYS A 264 12.19 14.02 1.58
CA CYS A 264 11.15 14.31 0.61
C CYS A 264 10.14 13.15 0.48
N GLN A 265 10.62 11.89 0.49
CA GLN A 265 9.75 10.72 0.46
C GLN A 265 8.88 10.62 1.72
N GLU A 266 9.46 10.87 2.90
CA GLU A 266 8.75 10.91 4.18
C GLU A 266 7.63 11.95 4.17
N ALA A 267 7.90 13.16 3.65
CA ALA A 267 6.89 14.20 3.51
C ALA A 267 5.71 13.77 2.63
N TYR A 268 5.97 13.11 1.50
CA TYR A 268 4.90 12.56 0.65
C TYR A 268 4.17 11.41 1.32
N LEU A 269 4.87 10.50 2.02
CA LEU A 269 4.26 9.38 2.72
C LEU A 269 3.32 9.84 3.83
N LEU A 270 3.74 10.83 4.63
CA LEU A 270 2.93 11.37 5.72
C LEU A 270 1.67 12.08 5.18
N ALA A 271 1.85 12.98 4.21
CA ALA A 271 0.72 13.63 3.54
C ALA A 271 -0.23 12.61 2.90
N PHE A 272 0.30 11.52 2.37
CA PHE A 272 -0.50 10.46 1.78
C PHE A 272 -1.29 9.66 2.82
N GLU A 273 -0.67 9.25 3.93
CA GLU A 273 -1.39 8.60 5.02
C GLU A 273 -2.54 9.47 5.55
N HIS A 274 -2.26 10.77 5.76
CA HIS A 274 -3.26 11.73 6.20
C HIS A 274 -4.38 11.90 5.15
N TYR A 275 -4.04 11.94 3.87
CA TYR A 275 -5.02 12.03 2.79
C TYR A 275 -5.93 10.78 2.75
N ILE A 276 -5.36 9.59 2.94
CA ILE A 276 -6.15 8.35 3.06
C ILE A 276 -7.11 8.41 4.26
N ASN A 277 -6.68 8.97 5.39
CA ASN A 277 -7.54 9.14 6.56
C ASN A 277 -8.69 10.11 6.30
N TYR A 278 -8.44 11.19 5.56
CA TYR A 278 -9.46 12.13 5.10
C TYR A 278 -10.47 11.47 4.14
N ARG A 279 -10.00 10.64 3.20
CA ARG A 279 -10.82 9.95 2.18
C ARG A 279 -11.80 8.92 2.74
N LYS A 280 -11.51 8.35 3.92
CA LYS A 280 -12.40 7.45 4.67
C LYS A 280 -12.91 6.27 3.82
N HIS A 281 -11.98 5.62 3.10
CA HIS A 281 -12.26 4.41 2.33
C HIS A 281 -12.96 3.33 3.16
N ASN A 282 -13.95 2.67 2.57
CA ASN A 282 -14.73 1.61 3.23
C ASN A 282 -13.98 0.27 3.34
N ILE A 283 -12.72 0.21 2.89
CA ILE A 283 -11.90 -1.00 2.92
C ILE A 283 -11.06 -0.99 4.20
N PRO A 284 -11.14 -2.03 5.05
CA PRO A 284 -10.33 -2.09 6.26
C PRO A 284 -8.85 -2.22 5.92
N HIS A 285 -8.01 -1.56 6.71
CA HIS A 285 -6.55 -1.53 6.55
C HIS A 285 -6.10 -1.01 5.19
N PHE A 286 -6.80 0.00 4.64
CA PHE A 286 -6.51 0.58 3.33
C PHE A 286 -5.04 1.01 3.17
N TRP A 287 -4.52 1.80 4.12
CA TRP A 287 -3.15 2.34 4.05
C TRP A 287 -2.07 1.24 3.94
N PRO A 288 -1.98 0.24 4.85
CA PRO A 288 -1.05 -0.87 4.68
C PRO A 288 -1.22 -1.64 3.37
N LYS A 289 -2.47 -1.88 2.93
CA LYS A 289 -2.74 -2.56 1.66
C LYS A 289 -2.24 -1.76 0.46
N LEU A 290 -2.35 -0.43 0.52
CA LEU A 290 -1.86 0.46 -0.52
C LEU A 290 -0.32 0.48 -0.57
N LEU A 291 0.35 0.48 0.59
CA LEU A 291 1.81 0.34 0.67
C LEU A 291 2.29 -0.98 0.06
N MET A 292 1.55 -2.08 0.25
CA MET A 292 1.87 -3.34 -0.45
C MET A 292 1.79 -3.18 -1.97
N LYS A 293 0.91 -2.31 -2.50
CA LYS A 293 0.85 -2.03 -3.95
C LYS A 293 2.04 -1.23 -4.44
N VAL A 294 2.62 -0.37 -3.60
CA VAL A 294 3.90 0.27 -3.90
C VAL A 294 5.02 -0.77 -3.98
N THR A 295 5.02 -1.77 -3.08
CA THR A 295 5.97 -2.90 -3.16
C THR A 295 5.77 -3.73 -4.44
N ASP A 296 4.53 -4.07 -4.79
CA ASP A 296 4.21 -4.78 -6.04
C ASP A 296 4.79 -4.03 -7.27
N LEU A 297 4.67 -2.70 -7.29
CA LEU A 297 5.21 -1.85 -8.36
C LEU A 297 6.73 -1.85 -8.43
N ARG A 298 7.44 -1.81 -7.29
CA ARG A 298 8.91 -1.95 -7.26
C ARG A 298 9.36 -3.30 -7.81
N MET A 299 8.64 -4.37 -7.48
CA MET A 299 8.91 -5.71 -8.02
C MET A 299 8.68 -5.77 -9.54
N ILE A 300 7.61 -5.15 -10.04
CA ILE A 300 7.36 -5.00 -11.49
C ILE A 300 8.53 -4.27 -12.16
N GLY A 301 9.02 -3.18 -11.57
CA GLY A 301 10.17 -2.43 -12.07
C GLY A 301 11.44 -3.29 -12.17
N ALA A 302 11.76 -4.04 -11.12
CA ALA A 302 12.92 -4.94 -11.10
C ALA A 302 12.79 -6.09 -12.13
N CYS A 303 11.62 -6.72 -12.23
CA CYS A 303 11.37 -7.76 -13.22
C CYS A 303 11.45 -7.22 -14.65
N HIS A 304 10.99 -6.00 -14.89
CA HIS A 304 11.12 -5.35 -16.19
C HIS A 304 12.59 -5.10 -16.58
N ALA A 305 13.43 -4.65 -15.64
CA ALA A 305 14.86 -4.45 -15.91
C ALA A 305 15.52 -5.76 -16.41
N SER A 306 15.23 -6.89 -15.74
CA SER A 306 15.67 -8.20 -16.21
C SER A 306 15.09 -8.55 -17.58
N ARG A 307 13.78 -8.34 -17.79
CA ARG A 307 13.14 -8.65 -19.07
C ARG A 307 13.67 -7.80 -20.23
N PHE A 308 14.04 -6.54 -19.98
CA PHE A 308 14.61 -5.65 -20.99
C PHE A 308 15.91 -6.20 -21.59
N LEU A 309 16.77 -6.82 -20.78
CA LEU A 309 17.98 -7.49 -21.27
C LEU A 309 17.66 -8.63 -22.25
N HIS A 310 16.62 -9.41 -21.98
CA HIS A 310 16.15 -10.46 -22.90
C HIS A 310 15.55 -9.88 -24.19
N MET A 311 14.76 -8.80 -24.08
CA MET A 311 14.21 -8.11 -25.25
C MET A 311 15.33 -7.61 -26.18
N LYS A 312 16.45 -7.11 -25.65
CA LYS A 312 17.62 -6.70 -26.45
C LYS A 312 18.26 -7.84 -27.25
N VAL A 313 18.11 -9.08 -26.81
CA VAL A 313 18.63 -10.26 -27.51
C VAL A 313 17.62 -10.74 -28.57
N GLU A 314 16.33 -10.69 -28.24
CA GLU A 314 15.24 -11.23 -29.05
C GLU A 314 14.78 -10.26 -30.17
N CYS A 315 14.94 -8.96 -29.97
CA CYS A 315 14.44 -7.92 -30.88
C CYS A 315 15.58 -7.15 -31.58
N PRO A 316 15.40 -6.73 -32.85
CA PRO A 316 16.34 -5.84 -33.52
C PRO A 316 16.49 -4.48 -32.80
N ASN A 317 17.73 -4.01 -32.63
CA ASN A 317 18.04 -2.73 -31.96
C ASN A 317 17.31 -1.52 -32.57
N GLU A 318 17.04 -1.55 -33.87
CA GLU A 318 16.33 -0.48 -34.61
C GLU A 318 14.89 -0.27 -34.14
N LEU A 319 14.28 -1.27 -33.51
CA LEU A 319 12.93 -1.17 -32.97
C LEU A 319 12.87 -0.43 -31.64
N PHE A 320 14.01 -0.25 -30.95
CA PHE A 320 14.08 0.41 -29.65
C PHE A 320 14.22 1.93 -29.84
N PRO A 321 13.27 2.75 -29.35
CA PRO A 321 13.40 4.19 -29.39
C PRO A 321 14.62 4.66 -28.58
N PRO A 322 15.35 5.71 -29.01
CA PRO A 322 16.53 6.18 -28.30
C PRO A 322 16.28 6.52 -26.82
N LEU A 323 15.16 7.19 -26.51
CA LEU A 323 14.81 7.52 -25.13
C LEU A 323 14.47 6.28 -24.29
N PHE A 324 13.93 5.23 -24.91
CA PHE A 324 13.65 3.97 -24.22
C PHE A 324 14.95 3.27 -23.83
N LEU A 325 15.94 3.24 -24.73
CA LEU A 325 17.29 2.76 -24.41
C LEU A 325 17.94 3.63 -23.33
N GLU A 326 17.92 4.95 -23.47
CA GLU A 326 18.55 5.86 -22.49
C GLU A 326 18.04 5.63 -21.06
N VAL A 327 16.74 5.36 -20.88
CA VAL A 327 16.13 5.18 -19.57
C VAL A 327 16.38 3.79 -18.98
N PHE A 328 16.30 2.73 -19.79
CA PHE A 328 16.32 1.34 -19.31
C PHE A 328 17.63 0.59 -19.54
N GLU A 329 18.56 1.16 -20.29
CA GLU A 329 19.92 0.66 -20.40
C GLU A 329 20.73 1.16 -19.19
N ASP A 330 21.15 0.22 -18.36
CA ASP A 330 22.10 0.48 -17.27
C ASP A 330 23.44 0.93 -17.86
N GLN A 331 24.05 1.94 -17.25
CA GLN A 331 25.36 2.46 -17.67
C GLN A 331 26.55 1.61 -17.13
N GLU A 332 26.28 0.48 -16.46
CA GLU A 332 27.32 -0.42 -15.95
C GLU A 332 27.60 -1.59 -16.91
N VAL A 333 27.91 -1.27 -18.17
CA VAL A 333 28.63 -2.18 -19.09
C VAL A 333 29.91 -1.53 -19.57
#